data_AF-A0A929PXH8-F1
#
_entry.id   AF-A0A929PXH8-F1
#
_cell.length_a   1.000
_cell.length_b   1.000
_cell.length_c   1.000
_cell.angle_alpha   90.00
_cell.angle_beta   90.00
_cell.angle_gamma   90.00
#
_symmetry.space_group_name_H-M   'P 1'
#
loop_
_entity.id
_entity.type
_entity.pdbx_description
1 polymer ?
#
loop_
_entity_poly.entity_id
_entity_poly.type
_entity_poly.pdbx_seq_one_letter_code
_entity_poly.pdbx_strand_id
1 'polypeptide(L)'
;MDNYPITITVDKQEHHFEVGEYAHHEDGKCKFRVYEDGSYVASFSPDDHDFLHICQNPGGIDEEILHLLADKIEAHHPHGVNGNIRKLKI
;
A
#
# COMPACT_ATOMS: atom_id res chain seq x y z
N MET A 1 -0.96 -10.35 14.04
CA MET A 1 -1.11 -9.87 12.65
C MET A 1 -1.78 -8.55 12.79
N ASP A 2 -1.02 -7.49 12.63
CA ASP A 2 -1.50 -6.12 12.77
C ASP A 2 -1.95 -5.66 11.39
N ASN A 3 -3.26 -5.61 11.21
CA ASN A 3 -3.89 -5.05 10.03
C ASN A 3 -4.30 -3.62 10.38
N TYR A 4 -4.08 -2.68 9.48
CA TYR A 4 -4.52 -1.30 9.65
C TYR A 4 -5.38 -0.85 8.47
N PRO A 5 -6.49 -0.15 8.75
CA PRO A 5 -7.34 0.38 7.70
C PRO A 5 -6.68 1.62 7.07
N ILE A 6 -6.71 1.68 5.75
CA ILE A 6 -6.32 2.82 4.93
C ILE A 6 -7.53 3.29 4.15
N THR A 7 -7.95 4.53 4.37
CA THR A 7 -9.01 5.16 3.58
C THR A 7 -8.39 6.10 2.55
N ILE A 8 -8.70 5.93 1.28
CA ILE A 8 -8.24 6.83 0.19
C ILE A 8 -9.47 7.45 -0.48
N THR A 9 -9.39 8.73 -0.81
CA THR A 9 -10.45 9.41 -1.55
C THR A 9 -9.93 9.79 -2.93
N VAL A 10 -10.42 9.12 -3.97
CA VAL A 10 -10.12 9.43 -5.39
C VAL A 10 -11.42 9.79 -6.08
N ASP A 11 -11.43 10.84 -6.90
CA ASP A 11 -12.62 11.29 -7.65
C ASP A 11 -13.92 11.44 -6.83
N LYS A 12 -13.79 11.83 -5.55
CA LYS A 12 -14.88 11.95 -4.56
C LYS A 12 -15.51 10.62 -4.12
N GLN A 13 -14.92 9.50 -4.52
CA GLN A 13 -15.23 8.17 -4.00
C GLN A 13 -14.25 7.81 -2.89
N GLU A 14 -14.80 7.38 -1.75
CA GLU A 14 -14.01 6.94 -0.61
C GLU A 14 -13.82 5.42 -0.69
N HIS A 15 -12.57 4.99 -0.82
CA HIS A 15 -12.17 3.60 -0.86
C HIS A 15 -11.59 3.18 0.48
N HIS A 16 -12.11 2.09 1.02
CA HIS A 16 -11.72 1.55 2.32
C HIS A 16 -10.89 0.30 2.08
N PHE A 17 -9.60 0.43 2.36
CA PHE A 17 -8.64 -0.65 2.23
C PHE A 17 -8.18 -1.12 3.59
N GLU A 18 -7.82 -2.39 3.71
CA GLU A 18 -7.20 -2.97 4.88
C GLU A 18 -5.84 -3.54 4.48
N VAL A 19 -4.78 -3.03 5.10
CA VAL A 19 -3.42 -3.50 4.85
C VAL A 19 -2.95 -4.37 6.00
N GLY A 20 -2.52 -5.59 5.70
CA GLY A 20 -1.86 -6.48 6.66
C GLY A 20 -0.43 -6.78 6.25
N GLU A 21 0.49 -6.74 7.21
CA GLU A 21 1.87 -7.24 7.04
C GLU A 21 1.90 -8.76 7.29
N TYR A 22 2.31 -9.52 6.27
CA TYR A 22 2.44 -10.97 6.31
C TYR A 22 3.91 -11.36 6.17
N ALA A 23 4.52 -11.80 7.27
CA ALA A 23 5.92 -12.26 7.30
C ALA A 23 6.08 -13.76 6.97
N HIS A 24 5.11 -14.39 6.31
CA HIS A 24 5.12 -15.84 6.12
C HIS A 24 6.27 -16.27 5.19
N HIS A 25 7.07 -17.20 5.72
CA HIS A 25 8.32 -17.77 5.21
C HIS A 25 8.18 -18.60 3.91
N GLU A 26 7.48 -18.11 2.91
CA GLU A 26 7.45 -18.75 1.59
C GLU A 26 7.88 -17.75 0.53
N ASP A 27 9.08 -17.99 0.00
CA ASP A 27 9.57 -17.60 -1.32
C ASP A 27 8.64 -16.67 -2.11
N GLY A 28 8.86 -15.36 -2.00
CA GLY A 28 8.41 -14.43 -3.02
C GLY A 28 7.78 -13.13 -2.52
N LYS A 29 8.63 -12.24 -2.01
CA LYS A 29 8.59 -10.77 -2.19
C LYS A 29 7.37 -9.98 -1.64
N CYS A 30 6.13 -10.45 -1.72
CA CYS A 30 4.94 -9.67 -1.32
C CYS A 30 4.70 -9.69 0.20
N LYS A 31 5.26 -8.72 0.93
CA LYS A 31 5.17 -8.64 2.40
C LYS A 31 3.87 -7.99 2.90
N PHE A 32 3.23 -7.16 2.09
CA PHE A 32 2.01 -6.44 2.45
C PHE A 32 0.86 -6.86 1.56
N ARG A 33 -0.31 -7.10 2.15
CA ARG A 33 -1.53 -7.47 1.41
C ARG A 33 -2.61 -6.45 1.68
N VAL A 34 -3.32 -6.05 0.62
CA VAL A 34 -4.39 -5.06 0.66
C VAL A 34 -5.70 -5.73 0.29
N TYR A 35 -6.69 -5.48 1.13
CA TYR A 35 -8.04 -5.98 1.00
C TYR A 35 -9.00 -4.80 0.88
N GLU A 36 -10.01 -4.91 0.02
CA GLU A 36 -11.12 -3.96 -0.07
C GLU A 36 -12.40 -4.76 0.18
N ASP A 37 -13.20 -4.34 1.17
CA ASP A 37 -14.43 -5.05 1.58
C ASP A 37 -14.19 -6.56 1.86
N GLY A 38 -13.03 -6.89 2.44
CA GLY A 38 -12.60 -8.28 2.69
C GLY A 38 -12.11 -9.07 1.47
N SER A 39 -12.09 -8.47 0.28
CA SER A 39 -11.58 -9.08 -0.95
C SER A 39 -10.13 -8.67 -1.20
N TYR A 40 -9.26 -9.64 -1.52
CA TYR A 40 -7.86 -9.36 -1.84
C TYR A 40 -7.76 -8.64 -3.20
N VAL A 41 -7.38 -7.36 -3.17
CA VAL A 41 -7.32 -6.51 -4.37
C VAL A 41 -5.90 -6.22 -4.82
N ALA A 42 -4.95 -6.11 -3.89
CA ALA A 42 -3.56 -5.79 -4.21
C ALA A 42 -2.57 -6.31 -3.16
N SER A 43 -1.29 -6.36 -3.52
CA SER A 43 -0.21 -6.61 -2.57
C SER A 43 1.04 -5.81 -2.92
N PHE A 44 1.83 -5.50 -1.90
CA PHE A 44 3.07 -4.75 -2.02
C PHE A 44 4.25 -5.54 -1.47
N SER A 45 5.41 -5.32 -2.06
CA SER A 45 6.69 -5.89 -1.69
C SER A 45 7.70 -4.77 -1.41
N PRO A 46 8.40 -4.79 -0.28
CA PRO A 46 9.58 -3.95 -0.14
C PRO A 46 10.65 -4.43 -1.11
N ASP A 47 11.26 -3.51 -1.86
CA ASP A 47 12.45 -3.77 -2.66
C ASP A 47 13.72 -3.65 -1.80
N ASP A 48 14.89 -3.96 -2.35
CA ASP A 48 16.20 -3.90 -1.68
C ASP A 48 16.55 -2.51 -1.10
N HIS A 49 15.81 -1.47 -1.50
CA HIS A 49 15.94 -0.08 -1.04
C HIS A 49 14.87 0.32 0.00
N ASP A 50 14.12 -0.62 0.56
CA ASP A 50 13.00 -0.40 1.50
C ASP A 50 11.80 0.36 0.90
N PHE A 51 11.75 0.53 -0.42
CA PHE A 51 10.58 1.11 -1.12
C PHE A 51 9.50 0.06 -1.34
N LEU A 52 8.25 0.46 -1.13
CA LEU A 52 7.09 -0.41 -1.38
C LEU A 52 6.72 -0.41 -2.87
N HIS A 53 6.92 -1.55 -3.52
CA HIS A 53 6.52 -1.79 -4.90
C HIS A 53 5.27 -2.65 -4.98
N ILE A 54 4.48 -2.44 -6.04
CA ILE A 54 3.30 -3.27 -6.35
C ILE A 54 3.78 -4.67 -6.70
N CYS A 55 3.35 -5.66 -5.92
CA CYS A 55 3.70 -7.06 -6.12
C CYS A 55 2.64 -7.77 -6.98
N GLN A 56 1.37 -7.60 -6.65
CA GLN A 56 0.24 -8.11 -7.44
C GLN A 56 -0.94 -7.14 -7.36
N ASN A 57 -1.70 -7.03 -8.45
CA ASN A 57 -2.92 -6.24 -8.54
C ASN A 57 -4.06 -7.04 -9.21
N PRO A 58 -4.56 -8.12 -8.58
CA PRO A 58 -5.68 -8.89 -9.13
C PRO A 58 -7.00 -8.10 -9.16
N GLY A 59 -7.14 -7.10 -8.30
CA GLY A 59 -8.32 -6.23 -8.24
C GLY A 59 -8.41 -5.23 -9.40
N GLY A 60 -7.35 -5.10 -10.21
CA GLY A 60 -7.32 -4.11 -11.29
C GLY A 60 -7.42 -2.68 -10.77
N ILE A 61 -6.92 -2.43 -9.57
CA ILE A 61 -6.90 -1.11 -8.93
C ILE A 61 -6.03 -0.17 -9.78
N ASP A 62 -6.52 1.05 -10.00
CA ASP A 62 -5.78 2.06 -10.75
C ASP A 62 -4.40 2.33 -10.13
N GLU A 63 -3.42 2.57 -11.00
CA GLU A 63 -2.03 2.84 -10.58
C GLU A 63 -1.96 4.01 -9.59
N GLU A 64 -2.79 5.05 -9.77
CA GLU A 64 -2.88 6.18 -8.84
C GLU A 64 -3.25 5.74 -7.42
N ILE A 65 -4.25 4.87 -7.26
CA ILE A 65 -4.66 4.34 -5.96
C ILE A 65 -3.55 3.46 -5.38
N LEU A 66 -2.88 2.66 -6.20
CA LEU A 66 -1.76 1.84 -5.75
C LEU A 66 -0.58 2.68 -5.25
N HIS A 67 -0.27 3.78 -5.94
CA HIS A 67 0.74 4.74 -5.48
C HIS A 67 0.32 5.38 -4.15
N LEU A 68 -0.93 5.83 -4.03
CA LEU A 68 -1.46 6.39 -2.77
C LEU A 68 -1.45 5.38 -1.62
N LEU A 69 -1.72 4.10 -1.90
CA LEU A 69 -1.61 3.01 -0.93
C LEU A 69 -0.17 2.86 -0.46
N ALA A 70 0.79 2.75 -1.39
CA ALA A 70 2.21 2.65 -1.05
C ALA A 70 2.67 3.83 -0.18
N ASP A 71 2.36 5.06 -0.57
CA ASP A 71 2.66 6.28 0.20
C ASP A 71 2.09 6.22 1.63
N LYS A 72 0.85 5.74 1.79
CA LYS A 72 0.21 5.63 3.11
C LYS A 72 0.82 4.52 3.97
N ILE A 73 1.18 3.40 3.36
CA ILE A 73 1.88 2.30 4.03
C ILE A 73 3.25 2.79 4.49
N GLU A 74 4.01 3.47 3.63
CA GLU A 74 5.31 4.08 3.96
C GLU A 74 5.19 5.14 5.07
N ALA A 75 4.18 6.02 5.00
CA ALA A 75 3.94 7.02 6.03
C ALA A 75 3.60 6.41 7.41
N HIS A 76 3.00 5.22 7.42
CA HIS A 76 2.67 4.50 8.65
C HIS A 76 3.87 3.74 9.23
N HIS A 77 4.86 3.38 8.41
CA HIS A 77 6.09 2.71 8.83
C HIS A 77 7.23 3.75 8.94
N PRO A 78 7.55 4.27 10.15
CA PRO A 78 8.52 5.35 10.33
C PRO A 78 9.99 4.97 10.04
N HIS A 79 10.25 3.80 9.45
CA HIS A 79 11.59 3.31 9.13
C HIS A 79 12.10 3.68 7.72
N GLY A 80 11.39 4.50 6.95
CA GLY A 80 11.80 4.86 5.58
C GLY A 80 11.66 6.35 5.27
N VAL A 81 12.29 7.24 6.05
CA VAL A 81 12.29 8.67 5.74
C VAL A 81 13.28 8.95 4.59
N ASN A 82 12.77 9.21 3.38
CA ASN A 82 13.42 10.14 2.47
C ASN A 82 12.36 11.00 1.76
N GLY A 83 12.08 12.16 2.36
CA GLY A 83 10.99 13.02 1.96
C GLY A 83 11.19 13.65 0.59
N ASN A 84 10.17 13.58 -0.27
CA ASN A 84 10.00 14.50 -1.40
C ASN A 84 8.52 14.66 -1.84
N ILE A 85 7.59 14.83 -0.89
CA ILE A 85 6.28 15.45 -1.18
C ILE A 85 6.15 16.76 -0.42
N ARG A 86 7.10 17.67 -0.68
CA ARG A 86 6.84 19.11 -0.56
C ARG A 86 6.26 19.58 -1.89
N LYS A 87 5.00 20.02 -1.84
CA LYS A 87 4.21 20.78 -2.84
C LYS A 87 3.40 19.96 -3.85
N LEU A 88 2.17 19.61 -3.47
CA LEU A 88 1.04 20.16 -4.21
C LEU A 88 0.58 21.41 -3.47
N LYS A 89 0.98 22.57 -3.98
CA LYS A 89 0.42 23.86 -3.58
C LYS A 89 -0.67 24.20 -4.59
N ILE A 90 -1.85 24.46 -4.04
CA ILE A 90 -3.09 25.00 -4.65
C ILE A 90 -2.79 26.09 -5.68
#